data_AF-A0A0R3T974-F1
#
_entry.id   AF-A0A0R3T974-F1
#
_cell.length_a   1.000
_cell.length_b   1.000
_cell.length_c   1.000
_cell.angle_alpha   90.00
_cell.angle_beta   90.00
_cell.angle_gamma   90.00
#
_symmetry.space_group_name_H-M   'P 1'
#
loop_
_entity.id
_entity.type
_entity.pdbx_description
1 polymer ?
#
loop_
_entity_poly.entity_id
_entity_poly.type
_entity_poly.pdbx_seq_one_letter_code
_entity_poly.pdbx_strand_id
1 'polypeptide(L)'
;LHKGAVHVVVTWDFVNFLFTDKRVQDYVDFLPEVGIPDEALFSTVNHNAMLNAPGNFPYGDKDYRNGGSYINRWKHFFPSECSGVWRHAVCIYDLYGMKPLFKPDSPYLFVNKFVMHINAKVLDVTERWFYDWQDWYYRHSNESITDLNFYRNLPQVKYQLNRLPPPPNAELELL
;
A
#
# COMPACT_ATOMS: atom_id res chain seq x y z
N LEU A 1 6.90 8.76 -15.68
CA LEU A 1 6.62 9.21 -14.30
C LEU A 1 5.21 8.77 -13.94
N HIS A 2 5.04 8.09 -12.81
CA HIS A 2 3.72 7.73 -12.26
C HIS A 2 3.50 8.48 -10.95
N LYS A 3 2.23 8.72 -10.63
CA LYS A 3 1.79 9.27 -9.35
C LYS A 3 1.08 8.17 -8.56
N GLY A 4 1.32 8.09 -7.26
CA GLY A 4 0.66 7.10 -6.42
C GLY A 4 0.71 7.47 -4.95
N ALA A 5 0.58 6.45 -4.12
CA ALA A 5 0.57 6.60 -2.68
C ALA A 5 1.98 6.72 -2.08
N VAL A 6 2.12 7.58 -1.08
CA VAL A 6 3.32 7.65 -0.23
C VAL A 6 3.47 6.44 0.68
N HIS A 7 2.35 5.85 1.12
CA HIS A 7 2.36 4.65 1.93
C HIS A 7 2.42 3.44 1.01
N VAL A 8 3.43 2.58 1.21
CA VAL A 8 3.66 1.38 0.41
C VAL A 8 3.85 0.15 1.31
N VAL A 9 3.64 -1.02 0.74
CA VAL A 9 4.04 -2.31 1.32
C VAL A 9 4.85 -3.00 0.25
N VAL A 10 6.13 -3.22 0.53
CA VAL A 10 7.11 -3.70 -0.45
C VAL A 10 7.95 -4.81 0.15
N THR A 11 8.50 -5.66 -0.71
CA THR A 11 9.43 -6.72 -0.29
C THR A 11 10.81 -6.14 0.00
N TRP A 12 11.64 -6.91 0.72
CA TRP A 12 13.03 -6.56 0.92
C TRP A 12 13.81 -6.43 -0.39
N ASP A 13 13.54 -7.30 -1.37
CA ASP A 13 14.21 -7.24 -2.68
C ASP A 13 13.91 -5.93 -3.42
N PHE A 14 12.68 -5.41 -3.32
CA PHE A 14 12.34 -4.11 -3.87
C PHE A 14 13.12 -2.99 -3.16
N VAL A 15 13.22 -3.05 -1.83
CA VAL A 15 14.02 -2.09 -1.06
C VAL A 15 15.49 -2.14 -1.49
N ASN A 16 16.07 -3.32 -1.57
CA ASN A 16 17.46 -3.49 -2.01
C ASN A 16 17.67 -2.97 -3.44
N PHE A 17 16.73 -3.24 -4.35
CA PHE A 17 16.74 -2.73 -5.72
C PHE A 17 16.78 -1.20 -5.79
N LEU A 18 16.05 -0.50 -4.90
CA LEU A 18 16.07 0.96 -4.85
C LEU A 18 17.48 1.51 -4.63
N PHE A 19 18.29 0.83 -3.81
CA PHE A 19 19.65 1.27 -3.47
C PHE A 19 20.75 0.73 -4.38
N THR A 20 20.46 -0.30 -5.19
CA THR A 20 21.49 -1.01 -5.96
C THR A 20 21.39 -0.78 -7.47
N ASP A 21 20.20 -0.48 -8.00
CA ASP A 21 20.03 -0.24 -9.44
C ASP A 21 20.43 1.20 -9.82
N LYS A 22 21.42 1.34 -10.69
CA LYS A 22 21.93 2.64 -11.14
C LYS A 22 20.85 3.53 -11.77
N ARG A 23 19.92 2.94 -12.53
CA ARG A 23 18.84 3.70 -13.21
C ARG A 23 17.85 4.26 -12.20
N VAL A 24 17.66 3.56 -11.08
CA VAL A 24 16.86 4.07 -9.95
C VAL A 24 17.60 5.18 -9.23
N GLN A 25 18.91 5.08 -9.04
CA GLN A 25 19.71 6.15 -8.43
C GLN A 25 19.68 7.42 -9.30
N ASP A 26 19.86 7.29 -10.62
CA ASP A 26 19.74 8.42 -11.55
C ASP A 26 18.32 9.05 -11.47
N TYR A 27 17.28 8.25 -11.28
CA TYR A 27 15.93 8.74 -11.05
C TYR A 27 15.76 9.44 -9.69
N VAL A 28 16.38 8.92 -8.63
CA VAL A 28 16.38 9.56 -7.30
C VAL A 28 17.06 10.92 -7.33
N ASP A 29 18.15 11.06 -8.09
CA ASP A 29 18.83 12.36 -8.28
C ASP A 29 17.95 13.35 -9.08
N PHE A 30 17.08 12.86 -9.96
CA PHE A 30 16.11 13.66 -10.70
C PHE A 30 14.85 14.02 -9.86
N LEU A 31 14.51 13.26 -8.81
CA LEU A 31 13.27 13.45 -8.05
C LEU A 31 13.05 14.86 -7.48
N PRO A 32 14.06 15.63 -7.04
CA PRO A 32 13.86 17.00 -6.57
C PRO A 32 13.20 17.93 -7.60
N GLU A 33 13.33 17.62 -8.90
CA GLU A 33 12.69 18.37 -10.00
C GLU A 33 11.20 18.04 -10.15
N VAL A 34 10.71 17.02 -9.44
CA VAL A 34 9.31 16.61 -9.43
C VAL A 34 8.58 17.30 -8.28
N GLY A 35 7.43 17.92 -8.55
CA GLY A 35 6.72 18.74 -7.55
C GLY A 35 6.26 18.01 -6.28
N ILE A 36 6.06 16.68 -6.32
CA ILE A 36 5.68 15.84 -5.16
C ILE A 36 6.46 14.52 -5.23
N PRO A 37 7.74 14.51 -4.82
CA PRO A 37 8.64 13.39 -5.07
C PRO A 37 8.26 12.13 -4.29
N ASP A 38 7.70 12.27 -3.10
CA ASP A 38 7.21 11.19 -2.23
C ASP A 38 6.03 10.43 -2.85
N GLU A 39 5.18 11.11 -3.63
CA GLU A 39 4.09 10.46 -4.39
C GLU A 39 4.56 9.86 -5.73
N ALA A 40 5.80 10.14 -6.14
CA ALA A 40 6.34 9.74 -7.45
C ALA A 40 7.40 8.63 -7.38
N LEU A 41 8.19 8.53 -6.31
CA LEU A 41 9.30 7.57 -6.21
C LEU A 41 8.82 6.12 -6.36
N PHE A 42 8.08 5.62 -5.36
CA PHE A 42 7.70 4.22 -5.31
C PHE A 42 6.75 3.83 -6.43
N SER A 43 5.82 4.74 -6.77
CA SER A 43 4.85 4.52 -7.84
C SER A 43 5.53 4.40 -9.19
N THR A 44 6.51 5.26 -9.50
CA THR A 44 7.25 5.18 -10.77
C THR A 44 8.11 3.92 -10.82
N VAL A 45 8.86 3.60 -9.78
CA VAL A 45 9.71 2.40 -9.77
C VAL A 45 8.88 1.12 -9.90
N ASN A 46 7.74 1.03 -9.22
CA ASN A 46 6.88 -0.15 -9.24
C ASN A 46 6.11 -0.34 -10.56
N HIS A 47 5.77 0.72 -11.28
CA HIS A 47 4.97 0.63 -12.51
C HIS A 47 5.80 0.74 -13.80
N ASN A 48 7.11 0.97 -13.70
CA ASN A 48 7.97 1.07 -14.87
C ASN A 48 8.44 -0.32 -15.33
N ALA A 49 7.96 -0.74 -16.51
CA ALA A 49 8.34 -2.01 -17.13
C ALA A 49 9.84 -2.11 -17.44
N MET A 50 10.50 -0.99 -17.75
CA MET A 50 11.94 -0.97 -18.07
C MET A 50 12.79 -1.15 -16.82
N LEU A 51 12.42 -0.49 -15.70
CA LEU A 51 13.12 -0.70 -14.42
C LEU A 51 12.96 -2.13 -13.93
N ASN A 52 11.79 -2.71 -14.18
CA ASN A 52 11.53 -4.13 -13.93
C ASN A 52 11.76 -4.55 -12.46
N ALA A 53 11.44 -3.67 -11.52
CA ALA A 53 11.70 -3.85 -10.11
C ALA A 53 11.12 -5.18 -9.54
N PRO A 54 11.72 -5.75 -8.49
CA PRO A 54 11.18 -6.94 -7.82
C PRO A 54 9.74 -6.69 -7.34
N GLY A 55 8.79 -7.54 -7.75
CA GLY A 55 7.38 -7.35 -7.40
C GLY A 55 6.64 -6.24 -8.18
N ASN A 56 7.23 -5.73 -9.28
CA ASN A 56 6.61 -4.66 -10.09
C ASN A 56 5.20 -5.01 -10.61
N PHE A 57 4.45 -4.00 -11.02
CA PHE A 57 3.19 -4.23 -11.71
C PHE A 57 2.94 -3.14 -12.76
N PRO A 58 3.53 -3.27 -13.97
CA PRO A 58 3.53 -2.21 -14.96
C PRO A 58 2.15 -1.94 -15.60
N TYR A 59 1.21 -2.86 -15.43
CA TYR A 59 -0.12 -2.80 -16.04
C TYR A 59 -1.23 -2.33 -15.09
N GLY A 60 -0.94 -2.13 -13.81
CA GLY A 60 -1.95 -1.77 -12.80
C GLY A 60 -2.53 -0.36 -12.93
N ASP A 61 -1.96 0.44 -13.83
CA ASP A 61 -2.17 1.87 -13.91
C ASP A 61 -3.65 2.27 -14.01
N LYS A 62 -4.53 1.49 -14.67
CA LYS A 62 -5.97 1.83 -14.76
C LYS A 62 -6.72 1.67 -13.43
N ASP A 63 -6.49 0.59 -12.71
CA ASP A 63 -7.15 0.36 -11.41
C ASP A 63 -6.57 1.27 -10.33
N TYR A 64 -5.24 1.52 -10.35
CA TYR A 64 -4.58 2.43 -9.41
C TYR A 64 -4.88 3.92 -9.68
N ARG A 65 -4.97 4.35 -10.96
CA ARG A 65 -5.31 5.75 -11.31
C ARG A 65 -6.76 6.11 -11.00
N ASN A 66 -7.67 5.13 -11.02
CA ASN A 66 -9.07 5.34 -10.68
C ASN A 66 -9.33 5.34 -9.17
N GLY A 67 -8.28 5.39 -8.33
CA GLY A 67 -8.42 5.36 -6.88
C GLY A 67 -8.80 3.98 -6.35
N GLY A 68 -8.44 2.91 -7.08
CA GLY A 68 -8.56 1.54 -6.63
C GLY A 68 -8.02 1.38 -5.22
N SER A 69 -8.75 0.60 -4.43
CA SER A 69 -8.53 0.48 -2.99
C SER A 69 -7.09 0.05 -2.69
N TYR A 70 -6.37 0.93 -2.03
CA TYR A 70 -5.07 0.62 -1.46
C TYR A 70 -5.27 -0.27 -0.24
N ILE A 71 -5.01 -1.57 -0.38
CA ILE A 71 -5.16 -2.55 0.69
C ILE A 71 -4.25 -2.22 1.88
N ASN A 72 -3.12 -1.55 1.63
CA ASN A 72 -2.27 -1.10 2.71
C ASN A 72 -2.86 0.08 3.51
N ARG A 73 -3.91 0.78 3.03
CA ARG A 73 -4.53 1.86 3.82
C ARG A 73 -6.00 2.12 3.51
N TRP A 74 -6.79 2.25 4.56
CA TRP A 74 -8.09 2.91 4.49
C TRP A 74 -7.91 4.42 4.60
N LYS A 75 -8.23 5.15 3.53
CA LYS A 75 -8.09 6.61 3.47
C LYS A 75 -9.10 7.21 2.49
N HIS A 76 -9.89 8.17 2.96
CA HIS A 76 -10.86 8.91 2.17
C HIS A 76 -10.35 10.33 1.91
N PHE A 77 -10.46 10.75 0.65
CA PHE A 77 -10.13 12.09 0.20
C PHE A 77 -11.41 12.85 -0.16
N PHE A 78 -11.43 14.15 0.09
CA PHE A 78 -12.52 15.00 -0.36
C PHE A 78 -12.66 14.91 -1.89
N PRO A 79 -13.88 14.83 -2.47
CA PRO A 79 -15.19 15.05 -1.85
C PRO A 79 -15.96 13.79 -1.44
N SER A 80 -15.29 12.64 -1.22
CA SER A 80 -15.97 11.42 -0.74
C SER A 80 -16.69 11.63 0.60
N GLU A 81 -17.56 10.72 1.01
CA GLU A 81 -18.20 10.83 2.33
C GLU A 81 -17.20 10.63 3.48
N CYS A 82 -17.32 11.49 4.50
CA CYS A 82 -16.54 11.43 5.74
C CYS A 82 -17.49 11.64 6.92
N SER A 83 -17.54 10.65 7.80
CA SER A 83 -18.36 10.70 9.01
C SER A 83 -17.76 11.53 10.14
N GLY A 84 -16.46 11.84 10.07
CA GLY A 84 -15.78 12.68 11.04
C GLY A 84 -15.46 14.07 10.47
N VAL A 85 -14.19 14.49 10.52
CA VAL A 85 -13.79 15.84 10.12
C VAL A 85 -12.71 15.85 9.05
N TRP A 86 -12.78 16.83 8.15
CA TRP A 86 -11.77 17.05 7.13
C TRP A 86 -10.59 17.85 7.66
N ARG A 87 -9.37 17.38 7.38
CA ARG A 87 -8.14 18.17 7.55
C ARG A 87 -7.20 17.92 6.39
N HIS A 88 -6.80 18.98 5.68
CA HIS A 88 -5.99 18.88 4.46
C HIS A 88 -6.58 17.90 3.43
N ALA A 89 -7.89 17.98 3.20
CA ALA A 89 -8.65 17.11 2.30
C ALA A 89 -8.61 15.58 2.63
N VAL A 90 -8.17 15.21 3.82
CA VAL A 90 -8.17 13.82 4.32
C VAL A 90 -9.15 13.69 5.49
N CYS A 91 -9.97 12.65 5.47
CA CYS A 91 -10.95 12.37 6.52
C CYS A 91 -10.24 11.90 7.80
N ILE A 92 -10.63 12.49 8.93
CA ILE A 92 -10.35 11.99 10.28
C ILE A 92 -11.64 11.32 10.75
N TYR A 93 -11.63 10.00 10.80
CA TYR A 93 -12.84 9.23 11.06
C TYR A 93 -13.29 9.32 12.52
N ASP A 94 -14.60 9.29 12.72
CA ASP A 94 -15.23 8.92 13.97
C ASP A 94 -15.45 7.38 14.04
N LEU A 95 -16.06 6.89 15.12
CA LEU A 95 -16.35 5.46 15.26
C LEU A 95 -17.31 4.92 14.20
N TYR A 96 -18.26 5.75 13.72
CA TYR A 96 -19.22 5.34 12.70
C TYR A 96 -18.51 5.06 11.37
N GLY A 97 -17.62 5.95 10.94
CA GLY A 97 -16.84 5.77 9.71
C GLY A 97 -15.80 4.66 9.78
N MET A 98 -15.38 4.29 10.99
CA MET A 98 -14.48 3.15 11.20
C MET A 98 -15.20 1.80 11.30
N LYS A 99 -16.52 1.77 11.43
CA LYS A 99 -17.30 0.52 11.52
C LYS A 99 -16.96 -0.53 10.43
N PRO A 100 -16.72 -0.17 9.16
CA PRO A 100 -16.33 -1.14 8.14
C PRO A 100 -15.00 -1.86 8.42
N LEU A 101 -14.10 -1.22 9.18
CA LEU A 101 -12.77 -1.72 9.53
C LEU A 101 -12.76 -2.62 10.77
N PHE A 102 -13.75 -2.48 11.66
CA PHE A 102 -13.87 -3.30 12.87
C PHE A 102 -14.42 -4.70 12.56
N LYS A 103 -13.71 -5.41 11.68
CA LYS A 103 -13.98 -6.80 11.29
C LYS A 103 -12.65 -7.56 11.24
N PRO A 104 -12.59 -8.79 11.76
CA PRO A 104 -11.37 -9.59 11.74
C PRO A 104 -10.80 -9.85 10.35
N ASP A 105 -11.66 -9.91 9.33
CA ASP A 105 -11.34 -10.19 7.93
C ASP A 105 -11.18 -8.92 7.07
N SER A 106 -11.09 -7.73 7.69
CA SER A 106 -10.84 -6.49 6.96
C SER A 106 -9.58 -6.61 6.09
N PRO A 107 -9.66 -6.30 4.78
CA PRO A 107 -8.48 -6.36 3.91
C PRO A 107 -7.49 -5.23 4.17
N TYR A 108 -7.88 -4.18 4.91
CA TYR A 108 -7.05 -3.01 5.11
C TYR A 108 -6.06 -3.18 6.26
N LEU A 109 -4.77 -2.94 6.00
CA LEU A 109 -3.71 -3.10 7.00
C LEU A 109 -3.60 -1.89 7.96
N PHE A 110 -3.80 -0.69 7.42
CA PHE A 110 -3.67 0.56 8.19
C PHE A 110 -4.85 1.49 7.90
N VAL A 111 -5.07 2.47 8.76
CA VAL A 111 -6.04 3.55 8.55
C VAL A 111 -5.35 4.91 8.66
N ASN A 112 -5.73 5.84 7.79
CA ASN A 112 -5.26 7.22 7.84
C ASN A 112 -6.47 8.17 7.90
N LYS A 113 -6.62 9.02 8.93
CA LYS A 113 -5.66 9.37 10.00
C LYS A 113 -6.29 9.49 11.39
N PHE A 114 -5.46 9.27 12.40
CA PHE A 114 -5.74 9.63 13.79
C PHE A 114 -5.02 10.93 14.17
N VAL A 115 -5.70 11.77 14.94
CA VAL A 115 -5.15 13.00 15.49
C VAL A 115 -5.66 13.13 16.92
N MET A 116 -4.75 13.05 17.90
CA MET A 116 -5.09 12.92 19.32
C MET A 116 -6.12 13.94 19.82
N HIS A 117 -5.94 15.22 19.49
CA HIS A 117 -6.85 16.28 19.93
C HIS A 117 -8.19 16.31 19.17
N ILE A 118 -8.39 15.45 18.17
CA ILE A 118 -9.62 15.38 17.36
C ILE A 118 -10.38 14.08 17.64
N ASN A 119 -9.69 12.93 17.62
CA ASN A 119 -10.34 11.62 17.70
C ASN A 119 -9.62 10.62 18.64
N ALA A 120 -9.03 11.08 19.75
CA ALA A 120 -8.43 10.20 20.77
C ALA A 120 -9.35 9.04 21.19
N LYS A 121 -10.63 9.31 21.47
CA LYS A 121 -11.59 8.24 21.83
C LYS A 121 -11.74 7.15 20.77
N VAL A 122 -11.58 7.51 19.50
CA VAL A 122 -11.63 6.56 18.39
C VAL A 122 -10.38 5.69 18.38
N LEU A 123 -9.22 6.29 18.67
CA LEU A 123 -7.97 5.57 18.84
C LEU A 123 -8.06 4.59 20.02
N ASP A 124 -8.55 5.02 21.19
CA ASP A 124 -8.68 4.17 22.39
C ASP A 124 -9.52 2.90 22.09
N VAL A 125 -10.66 3.06 21.41
CA VAL A 125 -11.51 1.93 21.00
C VAL A 125 -10.81 1.04 19.98
N THR A 126 -10.06 1.64 19.05
CA THR A 126 -9.32 0.91 18.02
C THR A 126 -8.21 0.07 18.63
N GLU A 127 -7.43 0.64 19.55
CA GLU A 127 -6.39 -0.06 20.29
C GLU A 127 -6.98 -1.22 21.09
N ARG A 128 -8.09 -0.98 21.81
CA ARG A 128 -8.77 -2.04 22.55
C ARG A 128 -9.20 -3.19 21.65
N TRP A 129 -9.80 -2.88 20.50
CA TRP A 129 -10.20 -3.87 19.51
C TRP A 129 -9.01 -4.69 19.00
N PHE A 130 -7.88 -4.05 18.71
CA PHE A 130 -6.66 -4.75 18.30
C PHE A 130 -6.14 -5.71 19.38
N TYR A 131 -6.10 -5.28 20.65
CA TYR A 131 -5.66 -6.13 21.75
C TYR A 131 -6.59 -7.32 22.00
N ASP A 132 -7.91 -7.11 21.92
CA ASP A 132 -8.88 -8.21 22.07
C ASP A 132 -8.72 -9.26 20.97
N TRP A 133 -8.48 -8.84 19.72
CA TRP A 133 -8.18 -9.78 18.62
C TRP A 133 -6.81 -10.45 18.76
N GLN A 134 -5.81 -9.72 19.23
CA GLN A 134 -4.49 -10.28 19.48
C GLN A 134 -4.56 -11.42 20.53
N ASP A 135 -5.25 -11.20 21.65
CA ASP A 135 -5.49 -12.24 22.67
C ASP A 135 -6.27 -13.43 22.08
N TRP A 136 -7.29 -13.16 21.26
CA TRP A 136 -8.03 -14.21 20.57
C TRP A 136 -7.12 -15.07 19.68
N TYR A 137 -6.28 -14.46 18.83
CA TYR A 137 -5.34 -15.18 17.95
C TYR A 137 -4.34 -16.01 18.73
N TYR A 138 -3.82 -15.51 19.86
CA TYR A 138 -2.91 -16.27 20.71
C TYR A 138 -3.57 -17.54 21.28
N ARG A 139 -4.86 -17.48 21.61
CA ARG A 139 -5.60 -18.63 22.14
C ARG A 139 -6.09 -19.59 21.06
N HIS A 140 -6.20 -19.12 19.81
CA HIS A 140 -6.72 -19.88 18.66
C HIS A 140 -5.68 -19.97 17.54
N SER A 141 -4.42 -20.30 17.87
CA SER A 141 -3.31 -20.30 16.92
C SER A 141 -3.49 -21.23 15.70
N ASN A 142 -4.40 -22.20 15.80
CA ASN A 142 -4.71 -23.14 14.73
C ASN A 142 -5.83 -22.64 13.81
N GLU A 143 -6.46 -21.51 14.13
CA GLU A 143 -7.53 -20.89 13.36
C GLU A 143 -6.98 -19.68 12.59
N SER A 144 -7.46 -19.50 11.36
CA SER A 144 -7.13 -18.32 10.56
C SER A 144 -8.42 -17.71 10.04
N ILE A 145 -8.64 -16.46 10.43
CA ILE A 145 -9.77 -15.63 9.98
C ILE A 145 -9.36 -14.66 8.86
N THR A 146 -8.07 -14.65 8.51
CA THR A 146 -7.54 -13.86 7.40
C THR A 146 -7.98 -14.48 6.07
N ASP A 147 -8.71 -13.72 5.25
CA ASP A 147 -9.05 -14.14 3.90
C ASP A 147 -7.82 -14.10 2.98
N LEU A 148 -7.00 -15.15 3.03
CA LEU A 148 -5.85 -15.29 2.14
C LEU A 148 -6.26 -15.43 0.67
N ASN A 149 -7.50 -15.82 0.38
CA ASN A 149 -7.98 -15.92 -1.00
C ASN A 149 -8.18 -14.54 -1.61
N PHE A 150 -8.66 -13.56 -0.84
CA PHE A 150 -8.68 -12.16 -1.27
C PHE A 150 -7.29 -11.70 -1.71
N TYR A 151 -6.26 -11.86 -0.87
CA TYR A 151 -4.89 -11.42 -1.18
C TYR A 151 -4.26 -12.16 -2.36
N ARG A 152 -4.46 -13.49 -2.46
CA ARG A 152 -3.97 -14.28 -3.60
C ARG A 152 -4.60 -13.86 -4.92
N ASN A 153 -5.82 -13.31 -4.87
CA ASN A 153 -6.55 -12.93 -6.08
C ASN A 153 -6.26 -11.51 -6.57
N LEU A 154 -5.42 -10.76 -5.87
CA LEU A 154 -5.05 -9.41 -6.25
C LEU A 154 -4.32 -9.38 -7.62
N PRO A 155 -4.62 -8.40 -8.49
CA PRO A 155 -4.04 -8.34 -9.83
C PRO A 155 -2.51 -8.40 -9.85
N GLN A 156 -1.86 -7.64 -8.96
CA GLN A 156 -0.40 -7.62 -8.83
C GLN A 156 0.17 -8.97 -8.36
N VAL A 157 -0.56 -9.70 -7.50
CA VAL A 157 -0.12 -11.02 -7.02
C VAL A 157 -0.23 -12.05 -8.14
N LYS A 158 -1.38 -12.08 -8.83
CA LYS A 158 -1.57 -12.95 -10.00
C LYS A 158 -0.55 -12.67 -11.10
N TYR A 159 -0.26 -11.39 -11.36
CA TYR A 159 0.75 -10.99 -12.33
C TYR A 159 2.12 -11.54 -11.96
N GLN A 160 2.56 -11.36 -10.71
CA GLN A 160 3.86 -11.86 -10.25
C GLN A 160 3.96 -13.38 -10.26
N LEU A 161 2.89 -14.10 -9.89
CA LEU A 161 2.88 -15.57 -9.92
C LEU A 161 3.00 -16.15 -11.34
N ASN A 162 2.46 -15.45 -12.34
CA ASN A 162 2.51 -15.87 -13.74
C ASN A 162 3.72 -15.31 -14.50
N ARG A 163 4.53 -14.47 -13.84
CA ARG A 163 5.68 -13.84 -14.47
C ARG A 163 6.82 -14.85 -14.56
N LEU A 164 7.31 -15.09 -15.77
CA LEU A 164 8.54 -15.85 -15.95
C LEU A 164 9.70 -15.12 -15.27
N PRO A 165 10.62 -15.83 -14.61
CA PRO A 165 11.81 -15.20 -14.05
C PRO A 165 12.55 -14.44 -15.15
N PRO A 166 13.17 -13.28 -14.84
CA PRO A 166 13.97 -12.57 -15.82
C PRO A 166 15.05 -13.52 -16.37
N PRO A 167 15.38 -13.43 -17.68
CA PRO A 167 16.46 -14.22 -18.25
C PRO A 167 17.76 -13.93 -17.47
N PRO A 168 18.66 -14.92 -17.34
CA PRO A 168 19.94 -14.71 -16.66
C PRO A 168 20.70 -13.52 -17.26
N ASN A 169 21.41 -12.77 -16.43
CA ASN A 169 22.13 -11.53 -16.75
C ASN A 169 23.02 -11.56 -18.03
N ALA A 170 23.34 -12.75 -18.56
CA ALA A 170 24.09 -12.92 -19.80
C ALA A 170 23.36 -12.42 -21.06
N GLU A 171 22.03 -12.27 -21.04
CA GLU A 171 21.26 -11.78 -22.21
C GLU A 171 21.05 -10.25 -22.22
N LEU A 172 21.32 -9.56 -21.09
CA LEU A 172 21.16 -8.11 -20.97
C LEU A 172 22.40 -7.31 -21.40
N GLU A 173 23.54 -7.96 -21.65
CA GLU A 173 24.76 -7.32 -22.20
C GLU A 173 24.78 -7.25 -23.74
N LEU A 174 23.72 -7.74 -24.42
CA LEU A 174 23.62 -7.80 -25.89
C LEU A 174 22.66 -6.77 -26.52
N LEU A 175 22.20 -5.78 -25.75
CA LEU A 175 21.38 -4.65 -26.21
C LEU A 175 21.94 -3.32 -25.69
#